data_AF-A0A3M2DUW2-F1
#
_entry.id   AF-A0A3M2DUW2-F1
#
_cell.length_a   1.000
_cell.length_b   1.000
_cell.length_c   1.000
_cell.angle_alpha   90.00
_cell.angle_beta   90.00
_cell.angle_gamma   90.00
#
_symmetry.space_group_name_H-M   'P 1'
#
loop_
_entity.id
_entity.type
_entity.pdbx_description
1 polymer ?
#
loop_
_entity_poly.entity_id
_entity_poly.type
_entity_poly.pdbx_seq_one_letter_code
_entity_poly.pdbx_strand_id
1 'polypeptide(L)'
;MVSKAAEAFRPLIDRHCRTLYNFAFRMTLDAARAASAVEEVFLRAYVGRDDLPDEDRVEAWLLRIAGHVLEKRLPRSPEVTFDMLDETLRSEATRTDAVRSLSDPQRDFLLWELKQGCMTAVMNCLPPGERAAFALDAVLGVGAAEAAKILGVSSSAYKVRLSRARKKIADYLAPRCEHIDPLNPCRCPARVGIALHKGFIRTSGEVNLRAKPVPFGRYGAGPDREDAPLRDVQAVYRNLPPPEPPPDLCERMVAALESGAWDAIAAKKASR
;
A
#
# COMPACT_ATOMS: atom_id res chain seq x y z
N MET A 1 35.63 0.03 -3.78
CA MET A 1 35.32 0.15 -2.33
C MET A 1 34.02 0.92 -2.22
N VAL A 2 33.09 0.45 -1.40
CA VAL A 2 31.82 1.15 -1.12
C VAL A 2 32.14 2.44 -0.38
N SER A 3 31.42 3.53 -0.67
CA SER A 3 31.66 4.82 0.00
C SER A 3 31.16 4.78 1.44
N LYS A 4 31.80 5.52 2.36
CA LYS A 4 31.36 5.62 3.77
C LYS A 4 29.92 6.15 3.88
N ALA A 5 29.52 7.02 2.97
CA ALA A 5 28.14 7.52 2.87
C ALA A 5 27.16 6.40 2.49
N ALA A 6 27.53 5.53 1.55
CA ALA A 6 26.76 4.35 1.18
C ALA A 6 26.60 3.37 2.34
N GLU A 7 27.67 3.06 3.06
CA GLU A 7 27.62 2.18 4.25
C GLU A 7 26.67 2.71 5.33
N ALA A 8 26.70 4.02 5.60
CA ALA A 8 25.83 4.65 6.59
C ALA A 8 24.36 4.73 6.15
N PHE A 9 24.08 4.74 4.84
CA PHE A 9 22.72 4.89 4.32
C PHE A 9 21.97 3.55 4.19
N ARG A 10 22.70 2.43 4.00
CA ARG A 10 22.11 1.10 3.83
C ARG A 10 21.10 0.71 4.93
N PRO A 11 21.35 0.93 6.24
CA PRO A 11 20.38 0.62 7.29
C PRO A 11 19.03 1.34 7.14
N LEU A 12 19.01 2.53 6.52
CA LEU A 12 17.77 3.27 6.27
C LEU A 12 16.90 2.58 5.21
N ILE A 13 17.53 1.99 4.19
CA ILE A 13 16.84 1.20 3.16
C ILE A 13 16.21 -0.02 3.82
N ASP A 14 17.00 -0.79 4.56
CA ASP A 14 16.56 -2.04 5.19
C ASP A 14 15.39 -1.80 6.15
N ARG A 15 15.44 -0.71 6.92
CA ARG A 15 14.40 -0.37 7.91
C ARG A 15 13.12 0.16 7.29
N HIS A 16 13.20 1.08 6.32
CA HIS A 16 12.02 1.84 5.87
C HIS A 16 11.44 1.38 4.53
N CYS A 17 12.11 0.47 3.80
CA CYS A 17 11.63 0.02 2.50
C CYS A 17 10.22 -0.57 2.55
N ARG A 18 9.91 -1.41 3.55
CA ARG A 18 8.57 -2.03 3.68
C ARG A 18 7.48 -0.99 3.93
N THR A 19 7.71 -0.02 4.82
CA THR A 19 6.75 1.05 5.11
C THR A 19 6.50 1.92 3.87
N LEU A 20 7.57 2.33 3.19
CA LEU A 20 7.47 3.12 1.96
C LEU A 20 6.80 2.34 0.83
N TYR A 21 7.10 1.04 0.69
CA TYR A 21 6.45 0.19 -0.30
C TYR A 21 4.96 0.04 -0.01
N ASN A 22 4.57 -0.18 1.25
CA ASN A 22 3.15 -0.21 1.63
C ASN A 22 2.46 1.09 1.22
N PHE A 23 3.02 2.25 1.61
CA PHE A 23 2.46 3.55 1.21
C PHE A 23 2.36 3.70 -0.31
N ALA A 24 3.44 3.44 -1.03
CA ALA A 24 3.48 3.57 -2.49
C ALA A 24 2.50 2.62 -3.18
N PHE A 25 2.40 1.37 -2.73
CA PHE A 25 1.45 0.39 -3.26
C PHE A 25 0.01 0.79 -3.01
N ARG A 26 -0.33 1.32 -1.82
CA ARG A 26 -1.67 1.88 -1.55
C ARG A 26 -1.99 3.04 -2.48
N MET A 27 -0.98 3.82 -2.86
CA MET A 27 -1.12 4.98 -3.73
C MET A 27 -1.19 4.62 -5.21
N THR A 28 -0.62 3.50 -5.67
CA THR A 28 -0.54 3.16 -7.10
C THR A 28 -1.41 1.97 -7.53
N LEU A 29 -1.77 1.08 -6.60
CA LEU A 29 -2.37 -0.24 -6.90
C LEU A 29 -1.53 -1.09 -7.88
N ASP A 30 -0.24 -0.75 -8.05
CA ASP A 30 0.63 -1.38 -9.04
C ASP A 30 2.00 -1.58 -8.42
N ALA A 31 2.44 -2.84 -8.38
CA ALA A 31 3.68 -3.24 -7.75
C ALA A 31 4.93 -2.64 -8.42
N ALA A 32 4.93 -2.50 -9.74
CA ALA A 32 6.05 -1.94 -10.49
C ALA A 32 6.14 -0.41 -10.31
N ARG A 33 5.00 0.29 -10.37
CA ARG A 33 4.91 1.74 -10.08
C ARG A 33 5.30 2.02 -8.63
N ALA A 34 4.89 1.16 -7.69
CA ALA A 34 5.25 1.27 -6.28
C ALA A 34 6.75 1.08 -6.07
N ALA A 35 7.33 -0.01 -6.59
CA ALA A 35 8.76 -0.29 -6.52
C ALA A 35 9.60 0.85 -7.11
N SER A 36 9.24 1.30 -8.32
CA SER A 36 9.92 2.43 -8.98
C SER A 36 9.78 3.75 -8.20
N ALA A 37 8.68 3.98 -7.50
CA ALA A 37 8.52 5.15 -6.65
C ALA A 37 9.40 5.06 -5.41
N VAL A 38 9.49 3.89 -4.77
CA VAL A 38 10.37 3.65 -3.61
C VAL A 38 11.84 3.84 -3.97
N GLU A 39 12.29 3.31 -5.10
CA GLU A 39 13.65 3.51 -5.60
C GLU A 39 13.95 5.01 -5.82
N GLU A 40 13.02 5.75 -6.42
CA GLU A 40 13.18 7.20 -6.58
C GLU A 40 13.20 7.94 -5.24
N VAL A 41 12.38 7.54 -4.27
CA VAL A 41 12.36 8.13 -2.92
C VAL A 41 13.72 7.98 -2.24
N PHE A 42 14.27 6.77 -2.22
CA PHE A 42 15.57 6.54 -1.60
C PHE A 42 16.71 7.22 -2.34
N LEU A 43 16.68 7.26 -3.68
CA LEU A 43 17.65 8.01 -4.46
C LEU A 43 17.60 9.51 -4.11
N ARG A 44 16.40 10.10 -4.05
CA ARG A 44 16.23 11.52 -3.67
C ARG A 44 16.69 11.78 -2.23
N ALA A 45 16.39 10.86 -1.33
CA ALA A 45 16.83 10.92 0.06
C ALA A 45 18.36 10.83 0.17
N TYR A 46 19.00 9.92 -0.59
CA TYR A 46 20.46 9.80 -0.62
C TYR A 46 21.13 11.06 -1.16
N VAL A 47 20.57 11.63 -2.24
CA VAL A 47 21.08 12.88 -2.82
C VAL A 47 20.91 14.07 -1.87
N GLY A 48 19.85 14.08 -1.05
CA GLY A 48 19.59 15.09 -0.02
C GLY A 48 19.99 14.66 1.39
N ARG A 49 20.92 13.71 1.53
CA ARG A 49 21.27 13.09 2.82
C ARG A 49 21.90 14.06 3.83
N ASP A 50 22.40 15.19 3.36
CA ASP A 50 22.93 16.24 4.25
C ASP A 50 21.81 16.87 5.11
N ASP A 51 20.55 16.76 4.67
CA ASP A 51 19.35 17.17 5.42
C ASP A 51 18.67 16.00 6.16
N LEU A 52 19.36 14.85 6.32
CA LEU A 52 18.82 13.69 7.00
C LEU A 52 18.54 14.04 8.48
N PRO A 53 17.29 13.92 8.95
CA PRO A 53 16.95 14.24 10.33
C PRO A 53 17.36 13.12 11.29
N ASP A 54 17.17 13.35 12.58
CA ASP A 54 17.32 12.32 13.61
C ASP A 54 16.43 11.11 13.36
N GLU A 55 16.85 9.96 13.90
CA GLU A 55 16.27 8.63 13.65
C GLU A 55 14.75 8.55 13.83
N ASP A 56 14.20 9.26 14.82
CA ASP A 56 12.76 9.32 15.12
C ASP A 56 11.94 10.05 14.06
N ARG A 57 12.58 10.87 13.22
CA ARG A 57 11.95 11.71 12.20
C ARG A 57 12.24 11.26 10.77
N VAL A 58 13.14 10.30 10.58
CA VAL A 58 13.54 9.80 9.25
C VAL A 58 12.35 9.23 8.48
N GLU A 59 11.47 8.45 9.14
CA GLU A 59 10.32 7.85 8.45
C GLU A 59 9.35 8.91 7.91
N ALA A 60 8.99 9.90 8.73
CA ALA A 60 8.13 11.01 8.30
C ALA A 60 8.79 11.83 7.17
N TRP A 61 10.11 12.02 7.23
CA TRP A 61 10.87 12.70 6.19
C TRP A 61 10.88 11.92 4.87
N LEU A 62 11.06 10.60 4.91
CA LEU A 62 10.98 9.72 3.73
C LEU A 62 9.55 9.69 3.15
N LEU A 63 8.52 9.60 4.01
CA LEU A 63 7.12 9.65 3.58
C LEU A 63 6.76 10.98 2.92
N ARG A 64 7.38 12.09 3.36
CA ARG A 64 7.22 13.40 2.70
C ARG A 64 7.82 13.40 1.30
N ILE A 65 9.01 12.81 1.12
CA ILE A 65 9.61 12.64 -0.21
C ILE A 65 8.71 11.76 -1.07
N ALA A 66 8.18 10.66 -0.52
CA ALA A 66 7.25 9.76 -1.20
C ALA A 66 5.95 10.45 -1.63
N GLY A 67 5.36 11.26 -0.74
CA GLY A 67 4.18 12.07 -1.04
C GLY A 67 4.40 12.96 -2.27
N HIS A 68 5.51 13.70 -2.32
CA HIS A 68 5.85 14.53 -3.47
C HIS A 68 6.15 13.73 -4.76
N VAL A 69 6.85 12.60 -4.65
CA VAL A 69 7.14 11.72 -5.81
C VAL A 69 5.83 11.21 -6.41
N LEU A 70 4.93 10.70 -5.56
CA LEU A 70 3.67 10.11 -5.99
C LEU A 70 2.68 11.18 -6.46
N GLU A 71 2.59 12.34 -5.81
CA GLU A 71 1.74 13.45 -6.28
C GLU A 71 2.12 13.92 -7.68
N LYS A 72 3.43 13.92 -8.02
CA LYS A 72 3.90 14.26 -9.36
C LYS A 72 3.65 13.16 -10.40
N ARG A 73 3.74 11.89 -10.00
CA ARG A 73 3.60 10.72 -10.90
C ARG A 73 2.15 10.32 -11.15
N LEU A 74 1.25 10.58 -10.20
CA LEU A 74 -0.15 10.19 -10.30
C LEU A 74 -0.97 11.22 -11.07
N PRO A 75 -1.93 10.79 -11.90
CA PRO A 75 -2.85 11.72 -12.54
C PRO A 75 -3.74 12.41 -11.51
N ARG A 76 -4.16 13.64 -11.83
CA ARG A 76 -5.02 14.45 -10.93
C ARG A 76 -6.38 13.79 -10.68
N SER A 77 -6.91 13.10 -11.68
CA SER A 77 -8.14 12.32 -11.58
C SER A 77 -7.81 10.85 -11.24
N PRO A 78 -8.66 10.17 -10.47
CA PRO A 78 -8.56 8.73 -10.26
C PRO A 78 -8.53 7.96 -11.58
N GLU A 79 -7.62 6.99 -11.71
CA GLU A 79 -7.54 6.07 -12.87
C GLU A 79 -8.61 4.97 -12.80
N VAL A 80 -9.16 4.73 -11.59
CA VAL A 80 -10.24 3.79 -11.31
C VAL A 80 -11.36 4.59 -10.64
N THR A 81 -12.62 4.26 -10.93
CA THR A 81 -13.79 4.86 -10.27
C THR A 81 -14.60 3.81 -9.53
N PHE A 82 -15.47 4.26 -8.62
CA PHE A 82 -16.40 3.37 -7.94
C PHE A 82 -17.33 2.64 -8.90
N ASP A 83 -17.75 3.29 -9.99
CA ASP A 83 -18.61 2.67 -11.01
C ASP A 83 -17.89 1.55 -11.76
N MET A 84 -16.63 1.77 -12.15
CA MET A 84 -15.80 0.73 -12.78
C MET A 84 -15.58 -0.46 -11.85
N LEU A 85 -15.37 -0.20 -10.56
CA LEU A 85 -15.21 -1.26 -9.56
C LEU A 85 -16.54 -2.03 -9.37
N ASP A 86 -17.66 -1.31 -9.30
CA ASP A 86 -18.99 -1.89 -9.22
C ASP A 86 -19.30 -2.76 -10.46
N GLU A 87 -19.00 -2.30 -11.69
CA GLU A 87 -19.17 -3.08 -12.92
C GLU A 87 -18.31 -4.35 -12.92
N THR A 88 -17.05 -4.22 -12.51
CA THR A 88 -16.12 -5.34 -12.39
C THR A 88 -16.60 -6.37 -11.37
N LEU A 89 -17.13 -5.93 -10.24
CA LEU A 89 -17.63 -6.80 -9.17
C LEU A 89 -19.03 -7.35 -9.46
N ARG A 90 -19.87 -6.66 -10.24
CA ARG A 90 -21.24 -7.12 -10.60
C ARG A 90 -21.28 -8.09 -11.77
N SER A 91 -20.17 -8.32 -12.48
CA SER A 91 -20.16 -9.27 -13.61
C SER A 91 -20.69 -10.65 -13.17
N GLU A 92 -21.61 -11.22 -13.96
CA GLU A 92 -22.44 -12.40 -13.62
C GLU A 92 -21.65 -13.70 -13.38
N ALA A 93 -20.35 -13.72 -13.71
CA ALA A 93 -19.51 -14.90 -13.58
C ALA A 93 -19.04 -15.11 -12.13
N THR A 94 -19.95 -15.45 -11.22
CA THR A 94 -19.55 -15.99 -9.90
C THR A 94 -18.84 -17.33 -10.13
N ARG A 95 -17.51 -17.35 -10.01
CA ARG A 95 -16.67 -18.55 -10.21
C ARG A 95 -16.23 -19.15 -8.88
N THR A 96 -17.16 -19.78 -8.19
CA THR A 96 -16.91 -20.45 -6.89
C THR A 96 -16.20 -21.81 -7.04
N ASP A 97 -16.24 -22.40 -8.22
CA ASP A 97 -15.53 -23.62 -8.59
C ASP A 97 -14.02 -23.49 -8.38
N ALA A 98 -13.44 -22.36 -8.78
CA ALA A 98 -12.01 -22.07 -8.60
C ALA A 98 -11.56 -22.05 -7.14
N VAL A 99 -12.47 -21.79 -6.18
CA VAL A 99 -12.17 -21.76 -4.75
C VAL A 99 -12.35 -23.13 -4.10
N ARG A 100 -13.33 -23.91 -4.55
CA ARG A 100 -13.63 -25.25 -4.03
C ARG A 100 -12.51 -26.26 -4.29
N SER A 101 -11.71 -26.04 -5.34
CA SER A 101 -10.58 -26.89 -5.71
C SER A 101 -9.27 -26.56 -4.98
N LEU A 102 -9.21 -25.50 -4.17
CA LEU A 102 -7.99 -25.07 -3.48
C LEU A 102 -7.86 -25.72 -2.10
N SER A 103 -6.63 -26.02 -1.70
CA SER A 103 -6.32 -26.34 -0.30
C SER A 103 -6.59 -25.14 0.61
N ASP A 104 -6.87 -25.39 1.90
CA ASP A 104 -7.15 -24.32 2.86
C ASP A 104 -6.04 -23.23 2.91
N PRO A 105 -4.73 -23.55 2.93
CA PRO A 105 -3.67 -22.53 2.91
C PRO A 105 -3.63 -21.69 1.62
N GLN A 106 -3.84 -22.32 0.46
CA GLN A 106 -3.86 -21.61 -0.83
C GLN A 106 -5.08 -20.69 -0.92
N ARG A 107 -6.23 -21.16 -0.45
CA ARG A 107 -7.45 -20.37 -0.40
C ARG A 107 -7.27 -19.14 0.49
N ASP A 108 -6.71 -19.32 1.68
CA ASP A 108 -6.52 -18.22 2.64
C ASP A 108 -5.54 -17.17 2.09
N PHE A 109 -4.48 -17.59 1.39
CA PHE A 109 -3.57 -16.68 0.68
C PHE A 109 -4.29 -15.89 -0.43
N LEU A 110 -5.07 -16.55 -1.27
CA LEU A 110 -5.78 -15.87 -2.37
C LEU A 110 -6.87 -14.93 -1.86
N LEU A 111 -7.55 -15.29 -0.76
CA LEU A 111 -8.50 -14.40 -0.09
C LEU A 111 -7.80 -13.19 0.53
N TRP A 112 -6.61 -13.38 1.09
CA TRP A 112 -5.75 -12.32 1.56
C TRP A 112 -5.34 -11.36 0.42
N GLU A 113 -4.81 -11.89 -0.70
CA GLU A 113 -4.43 -11.07 -1.87
C GLU A 113 -5.63 -10.30 -2.43
N LEU A 114 -6.79 -10.96 -2.52
CA LEU A 114 -8.01 -10.33 -3.00
C LEU A 114 -8.42 -9.16 -2.11
N LYS A 115 -8.39 -9.35 -0.78
CA LYS A 115 -8.69 -8.28 0.17
C LYS A 115 -7.71 -7.12 0.02
N GLN A 116 -6.41 -7.40 -0.11
CA GLN A 116 -5.40 -6.38 -0.34
C GLN A 116 -5.67 -5.57 -1.60
N GLY A 117 -5.91 -6.24 -2.73
CA GLY A 117 -6.20 -5.61 -4.01
C GLY A 117 -7.50 -4.80 -3.97
N CYS A 118 -8.59 -5.39 -3.45
CA CYS A 118 -9.90 -4.76 -3.40
C CYS A 118 -9.90 -3.50 -2.52
N MET A 119 -9.39 -3.59 -1.29
CA MET A 119 -9.37 -2.44 -0.37
C MET A 119 -8.47 -1.32 -0.90
N THR A 120 -7.37 -1.67 -1.57
CA THR A 120 -6.51 -0.70 -2.25
C THR A 120 -7.20 -0.10 -3.47
N ALA A 121 -7.95 -0.87 -4.26
CA ALA A 121 -8.70 -0.37 -5.41
C ALA A 121 -9.76 0.66 -5.00
N VAL A 122 -10.46 0.43 -3.90
CA VAL A 122 -11.41 1.38 -3.30
C VAL A 122 -10.71 2.69 -2.92
N MET A 123 -9.52 2.64 -2.32
CA MET A 123 -8.72 3.85 -2.07
C MET A 123 -8.29 4.55 -3.36
N ASN A 124 -8.02 3.77 -4.42
CA ASN A 124 -7.60 4.31 -5.72
C ASN A 124 -8.75 4.97 -6.50
N CYS A 125 -9.99 4.83 -6.04
CA CYS A 125 -11.13 5.63 -6.52
C CYS A 125 -11.11 7.08 -6.00
N LEU A 126 -10.27 7.38 -5.00
CA LEU A 126 -10.10 8.72 -4.47
C LEU A 126 -9.09 9.54 -5.28
N PRO A 127 -9.28 10.88 -5.38
CA PRO A 127 -8.24 11.78 -5.87
C PRO A 127 -6.94 11.62 -5.06
N PRO A 128 -5.75 11.81 -5.67
CA PRO A 128 -4.47 11.50 -5.02
C PRO A 128 -4.28 12.15 -3.64
N GLY A 129 -4.69 13.42 -3.47
CA GLY A 129 -4.56 14.11 -2.19
C GLY A 129 -5.46 13.56 -1.07
N GLU A 130 -6.68 13.10 -1.41
CA GLU A 130 -7.58 12.42 -0.47
C GLU A 130 -7.06 11.01 -0.15
N ARG A 131 -6.58 10.30 -1.18
CA ARG A 131 -5.96 8.97 -1.07
C ARG A 131 -4.75 8.99 -0.13
N ALA A 132 -3.84 9.94 -0.31
CA ALA A 132 -2.65 10.08 0.52
C ALA A 132 -3.01 10.38 1.98
N ALA A 133 -3.97 11.28 2.22
CA ALA A 133 -4.43 11.60 3.56
C ALA A 133 -5.01 10.36 4.26
N PHE A 134 -5.82 9.57 3.55
CA PHE A 134 -6.39 8.32 4.07
C PHE A 134 -5.35 7.22 4.28
N ALA A 135 -4.38 7.08 3.38
CA ALA A 135 -3.31 6.08 3.53
C ALA A 135 -2.45 6.36 4.78
N LEU A 136 -2.06 7.62 5.00
CA LEU A 136 -1.27 8.00 6.19
C LEU A 136 -2.05 7.72 7.50
N ASP A 137 -3.34 8.05 7.53
CA ASP A 137 -4.19 7.88 8.73
C ASP A 137 -4.59 6.41 8.95
N ALA A 138 -5.30 5.82 8.00
CA ALA A 138 -5.97 4.54 8.18
C ALA A 138 -5.05 3.33 7.94
N VAL A 139 -3.97 3.47 7.16
CA VAL A 139 -3.05 2.34 6.87
C VAL A 139 -1.77 2.43 7.69
N LEU A 140 -1.19 3.63 7.81
CA LEU A 140 0.07 3.82 8.54
C LEU A 140 -0.13 4.31 9.99
N GLY A 141 -1.34 4.72 10.37
CA GLY A 141 -1.61 5.17 11.74
C GLY A 141 -0.97 6.51 12.10
N VAL A 142 -0.57 7.31 11.11
CA VAL A 142 0.09 8.60 11.33
C VAL A 142 -0.92 9.64 11.83
N GLY A 143 -0.58 10.35 12.89
CA GLY A 143 -1.42 11.39 13.47
C GLY A 143 -1.66 12.57 12.51
N ALA A 144 -2.86 13.15 12.54
CA ALA A 144 -3.28 14.18 11.59
C ALA A 144 -2.35 15.40 11.49
N ALA A 145 -1.73 15.83 12.59
CA ALA A 145 -0.80 16.97 12.60
C ALA A 145 0.50 16.65 11.85
N GLU A 146 1.03 15.44 12.03
CA GLU A 146 2.23 14.96 11.33
C GLU A 146 1.93 14.65 9.87
N ALA A 147 0.81 13.98 9.60
CA ALA A 147 0.38 13.68 8.24
C ALA A 147 0.18 14.95 7.39
N ALA A 148 -0.32 16.05 7.97
CA ALA A 148 -0.39 17.34 7.30
C ALA A 148 1.00 17.88 6.90
N LYS A 149 2.00 17.75 7.79
CA LYS A 149 3.40 18.13 7.51
C LYS A 149 4.02 17.25 6.43
N ILE A 150 3.79 15.93 6.49
CA ILE A 150 4.25 14.96 5.50
C ILE A 150 3.72 15.33 4.10
N LEU A 151 2.44 15.69 3.99
CA LEU A 151 1.84 16.07 2.71
C LEU A 151 2.07 17.52 2.31
N GLY A 152 2.76 18.32 3.12
CA GLY A 152 3.04 19.74 2.81
C GLY A 152 1.79 20.62 2.71
N VAL A 153 0.73 20.31 3.46
CA VAL A 153 -0.54 21.06 3.46
C VAL A 153 -0.91 21.59 4.84
N SER A 154 -1.81 22.58 4.88
CA SER A 154 -2.34 23.07 6.17
C SER A 154 -3.12 21.97 6.90
N SER A 155 -3.12 22.03 8.24
CA SER A 155 -3.89 21.07 9.06
C SER A 155 -5.39 21.09 8.71
N SER A 156 -5.94 22.26 8.37
CA SER A 156 -7.33 22.38 7.92
C SER A 156 -7.56 21.68 6.58
N ALA A 157 -6.68 21.88 5.58
CA ALA A 157 -6.78 21.23 4.28
C ALA A 157 -6.64 19.70 4.43
N TYR A 158 -5.73 19.23 5.28
CA TYR A 158 -5.59 17.80 5.59
C TYR A 158 -6.88 17.21 6.16
N LYS A 159 -7.47 17.85 7.19
CA LYS A 159 -8.73 17.39 7.82
C LYS A 159 -9.87 17.32 6.80
N VAL A 160 -9.98 18.30 5.90
CA VAL A 160 -10.99 18.29 4.83
C VAL A 160 -10.76 17.11 3.87
N ARG A 161 -9.52 16.89 3.41
CA ARG A 161 -9.17 15.76 2.53
C ARG A 161 -9.51 14.42 3.19
N LEU A 162 -9.11 14.25 4.46
CA LEU A 162 -9.34 13.03 5.21
C LEU A 162 -10.83 12.77 5.46
N SER A 163 -11.59 13.80 5.83
CA SER A 163 -13.05 13.69 6.01
C SER A 163 -13.75 13.24 4.71
N ARG A 164 -13.39 13.85 3.57
CA ARG A 164 -13.92 13.47 2.26
C ARG A 164 -13.56 12.04 1.88
N ALA A 165 -12.31 11.65 2.09
CA ALA A 165 -11.83 10.29 1.83
C ALA A 165 -12.62 9.25 2.65
N ARG A 166 -12.72 9.47 3.97
CA ARG A 166 -13.46 8.60 4.89
C ARG A 166 -14.92 8.47 4.49
N LYS A 167 -15.58 9.58 4.13
CA LYS A 167 -16.97 9.57 3.67
C LYS A 167 -17.14 8.75 2.39
N LYS A 168 -16.35 9.00 1.35
CA LYS A 168 -16.46 8.29 0.06
C LYS A 168 -16.23 6.78 0.21
N ILE A 169 -15.21 6.40 0.99
CA ILE A 169 -14.90 4.99 1.24
C ILE A 169 -16.03 4.34 2.05
N ALA A 170 -16.55 5.01 3.09
CA ALA A 170 -17.65 4.49 3.89
C ALA A 170 -18.95 4.34 3.08
N ASP A 171 -19.32 5.36 2.31
CA ASP A 171 -20.51 5.34 1.44
C ASP A 171 -20.44 4.18 0.42
N TYR A 172 -19.23 3.81 -0.03
CA TYR A 172 -19.03 2.66 -0.91
C TYR A 172 -19.06 1.32 -0.17
N LEU A 173 -18.22 1.14 0.86
CA LEU A 173 -17.99 -0.15 1.51
C LEU A 173 -19.08 -0.58 2.49
N ALA A 174 -19.65 0.36 3.26
CA ALA A 174 -20.58 0.03 4.33
C ALA A 174 -21.81 -0.79 3.89
N PRO A 175 -22.46 -0.52 2.74
CA PRO A 175 -23.58 -1.33 2.27
C PRO A 175 -23.18 -2.53 1.39
N ARG A 176 -21.87 -2.75 1.15
CA ARG A 176 -21.39 -3.71 0.14
C ARG A 176 -20.48 -4.80 0.68
N CYS A 177 -19.59 -4.52 1.61
CA CYS A 177 -18.47 -5.40 1.95
C CYS A 177 -18.76 -6.29 3.17
N GLU A 178 -18.58 -7.61 3.04
CA GLU A 178 -18.77 -8.56 4.16
C GLU A 178 -17.86 -8.31 5.36
N HIS A 179 -16.70 -7.67 5.16
CA HIS A 179 -15.79 -7.31 6.24
C HIS A 179 -16.32 -6.19 7.16
N ILE A 180 -17.31 -5.43 6.69
CA ILE A 180 -17.98 -4.37 7.48
C ILE A 180 -19.24 -4.92 8.14
N ASP A 181 -20.07 -5.61 7.36
CA ASP A 181 -21.29 -6.27 7.83
C ASP A 181 -21.42 -7.64 7.12
N PRO A 182 -21.50 -8.78 7.84
CA PRO A 182 -21.65 -10.11 7.25
C PRO A 182 -22.87 -10.29 6.35
N LEU A 183 -23.89 -9.45 6.52
CA LEU A 183 -25.12 -9.48 5.72
C LEU A 183 -24.95 -8.79 4.36
N ASN A 184 -23.84 -8.08 4.15
CA ASN A 184 -23.57 -7.40 2.91
C ASN A 184 -23.39 -8.38 1.73
N PRO A 185 -23.69 -7.93 0.49
CA PRO A 185 -23.72 -8.80 -0.68
C PRO A 185 -22.33 -9.20 -1.23
N CYS A 186 -21.28 -8.38 -1.04
CA CYS A 186 -19.94 -8.69 -1.57
C CYS A 186 -19.21 -9.63 -0.63
N ARG A 187 -18.96 -10.86 -1.09
CA ARG A 187 -18.23 -11.90 -0.36
C ARG A 187 -16.92 -12.26 -1.06
N CYS A 188 -15.78 -12.10 -0.38
CA CYS A 188 -14.46 -12.40 -0.92
C CYS A 188 -14.37 -13.81 -1.52
N PRO A 189 -14.86 -14.90 -0.87
CA PRO A 189 -14.85 -16.23 -1.46
C PRO A 189 -15.61 -16.35 -2.79
N ALA A 190 -16.66 -15.57 -3.00
CA ALA A 190 -17.39 -15.56 -4.28
C ALA A 190 -16.66 -14.76 -5.38
N ARG A 191 -15.68 -13.93 -5.01
CA ARG A 191 -14.97 -13.02 -5.93
C ARG A 191 -13.56 -13.49 -6.31
N VAL A 192 -12.96 -14.44 -5.58
CA VAL A 192 -11.62 -14.97 -5.89
C VAL A 192 -11.53 -15.50 -7.33
N GLY A 193 -12.51 -16.27 -7.80
CA GLY A 193 -12.49 -16.80 -9.16
C GLY A 193 -12.55 -15.72 -10.25
N ILE A 194 -13.32 -14.64 -10.02
CA ILE A 194 -13.34 -13.47 -10.93
C ILE A 194 -11.99 -12.78 -10.91
N ALA A 195 -11.42 -12.57 -9.72
CA ALA A 195 -10.15 -11.89 -9.55
C ALA A 195 -8.99 -12.65 -10.21
N LEU A 196 -8.97 -13.98 -10.10
CA LEU A 196 -8.04 -14.84 -10.85
C LEU A 196 -8.24 -14.72 -12.36
N HIS A 197 -9.48 -14.84 -12.83
CA HIS A 197 -9.79 -14.78 -14.26
C HIS A 197 -9.44 -13.43 -14.90
N LYS A 198 -9.67 -12.33 -14.18
CA LYS A 198 -9.32 -10.97 -14.61
C LYS A 198 -7.84 -10.62 -14.37
N GLY A 199 -7.09 -11.51 -13.70
CA GLY A 199 -5.67 -11.32 -13.42
C GLY A 199 -5.37 -10.29 -12.31
N PHE A 200 -6.35 -9.95 -11.47
CA PHE A 200 -6.17 -9.06 -10.31
C PHE A 200 -5.34 -9.70 -9.19
N ILE A 201 -5.41 -11.03 -9.08
CA ILE A 201 -4.61 -11.85 -8.18
C ILE A 201 -4.04 -13.03 -8.97
N ARG A 202 -2.94 -13.63 -8.50
CA ARG A 202 -2.25 -14.72 -9.21
C ARG A 202 -2.03 -15.89 -8.25
N THR A 203 -2.12 -17.12 -8.75
CA THR A 203 -1.88 -18.33 -7.94
C THR A 203 -0.41 -18.58 -7.59
N SER A 204 0.49 -17.62 -7.85
CA SER A 204 1.95 -17.82 -7.81
C SER A 204 2.55 -17.84 -6.41
N GLY A 205 1.75 -17.92 -5.35
CA GLY A 205 2.27 -18.19 -4.01
C GLY A 205 2.67 -19.65 -3.88
N GLU A 206 3.96 -19.96 -3.95
CA GLU A 206 4.46 -21.27 -3.49
C GLU A 206 4.05 -21.45 -2.03
N VAL A 207 3.26 -22.50 -1.74
CA VAL A 207 2.89 -22.86 -0.38
C VAL A 207 4.13 -23.38 0.33
N ASN A 208 4.81 -22.51 1.06
CA ASN A 208 5.94 -22.90 1.89
C ASN A 208 5.43 -23.25 3.30
N LEU A 209 5.57 -24.52 3.71
CA LEU A 209 5.16 -24.98 5.05
C LEU A 209 5.90 -24.29 6.20
N ARG A 210 7.03 -23.64 5.92
CA ARG A 210 7.79 -22.81 6.88
C ARG A 210 7.45 -21.32 6.78
N ALA A 211 6.68 -20.90 5.77
CA ALA A 211 6.20 -19.53 5.72
C ALA A 211 5.17 -19.30 6.82
N LYS A 212 5.20 -18.12 7.43
CA LYS A 212 4.19 -17.75 8.42
C LYS A 212 2.82 -17.81 7.74
N PRO A 213 1.80 -18.41 8.38
CA PRO A 213 0.46 -18.44 7.81
C PRO A 213 0.00 -17.00 7.55
N VAL A 214 -0.47 -16.74 6.34
CA VAL A 214 -1.01 -15.44 5.96
C VAL A 214 -2.18 -15.13 6.89
N PRO A 215 -2.23 -13.95 7.53
CA PRO A 215 -3.32 -13.60 8.42
C PRO A 215 -4.58 -13.30 7.61
N PHE A 216 -5.30 -14.34 7.20
CA PHE A 216 -6.66 -14.21 6.68
C PHE A 216 -7.66 -14.58 7.79
N GLY A 217 -8.29 -13.56 8.35
CA GLY A 217 -9.51 -13.69 9.14
C GLY A 217 -10.70 -13.24 8.29
N ARG A 218 -11.83 -13.96 8.39
CA ARG A 218 -13.05 -13.66 7.63
C ARG A 218 -13.56 -12.24 7.92
N TYR A 219 -13.26 -11.72 9.10
CA TYR A 219 -13.54 -10.34 9.51
C TYR A 219 -12.28 -9.73 10.13
N GLY A 220 -11.82 -8.59 9.62
CA GLY A 220 -10.96 -7.68 10.40
C GLY A 220 -9.52 -8.04 10.79
N ALA A 221 -8.90 -9.06 10.20
CA ALA A 221 -7.47 -9.45 10.27
C ALA A 221 -6.51 -8.68 11.21
N GLY A 222 -6.66 -8.84 12.53
CA GLY A 222 -5.58 -8.69 13.51
C GLY A 222 -5.09 -10.07 13.98
N PRO A 223 -3.90 -10.18 14.59
CA PRO A 223 -3.39 -11.43 15.17
C PRO A 223 -4.35 -12.03 16.22
N ASP A 224 -5.21 -11.20 16.82
CA ASP A 224 -6.13 -11.58 17.89
C ASP A 224 -7.49 -12.12 17.43
N ARG A 225 -7.71 -12.30 16.11
CA ARG A 225 -8.81 -13.08 15.50
C ARG A 225 -10.12 -13.15 16.32
N GLU A 226 -10.71 -12.02 16.67
CA GLU A 226 -12.14 -12.01 16.94
C GLU A 226 -12.82 -12.02 15.56
N ASP A 227 -13.55 -13.08 15.24
CA ASP A 227 -14.41 -13.20 14.04
C ASP A 227 -15.61 -12.20 14.09
N ALA A 228 -15.35 -10.98 14.55
CA ALA A 228 -16.28 -9.90 14.70
C ALA A 228 -16.16 -8.92 13.51
N PRO A 229 -17.29 -8.51 12.91
CA PRO A 229 -17.29 -7.50 11.86
C PRO A 229 -16.72 -6.18 12.39
N LEU A 230 -15.78 -5.61 11.64
CA LEU A 230 -15.30 -4.26 11.91
C LEU A 230 -16.32 -3.29 11.32
N ARG A 231 -17.40 -3.03 12.07
CA ARG A 231 -18.42 -2.02 11.72
C ARG A 231 -17.79 -0.67 11.38
N ASP A 232 -16.59 -0.40 11.91
CA ASP A 232 -15.72 0.70 11.49
C ASP A 232 -14.88 0.34 10.25
N VAL A 233 -15.19 1.01 9.15
CA VAL A 233 -14.46 0.91 7.87
C VAL A 233 -12.96 1.20 8.02
N GLN A 234 -12.57 2.16 8.86
CA GLN A 234 -11.15 2.48 9.04
C GLN A 234 -10.40 1.37 9.77
N ALA A 235 -11.04 0.67 10.70
CA ALA A 235 -10.42 -0.46 11.38
C ALA A 235 -10.04 -1.57 10.40
N VAL A 236 -10.83 -1.78 9.33
CA VAL A 236 -10.46 -2.74 8.27
C VAL A 236 -9.11 -2.38 7.65
N TYR A 237 -8.89 -1.09 7.35
CA TYR A 237 -7.64 -0.60 6.75
C TYR A 237 -6.45 -0.63 7.72
N ARG A 238 -6.66 -0.32 9.00
CA ARG A 238 -5.61 -0.39 10.04
C ARG A 238 -5.09 -1.81 10.23
N ASN A 239 -5.99 -2.77 10.06
CA ASN A 239 -5.71 -4.20 10.14
C ASN A 239 -5.44 -4.82 8.75
N LEU A 240 -5.18 -4.01 7.70
CA LEU A 240 -4.70 -4.58 6.45
C LEU A 240 -3.24 -4.95 6.61
N PRO A 241 -2.88 -6.24 6.48
CA PRO A 241 -1.47 -6.62 6.44
C PRO A 241 -0.76 -5.86 5.31
N PRO A 242 0.49 -5.42 5.53
CA PRO A 242 1.24 -4.69 4.52
C PRO A 242 1.53 -5.61 3.33
N PRO A 243 1.49 -5.10 2.08
CA PRO A 243 1.91 -5.86 0.92
C PRO A 243 3.42 -6.15 1.02
N GLU A 244 3.84 -7.30 0.51
CA GLU A 244 5.25 -7.63 0.44
C GLU A 244 5.89 -6.91 -0.77
N PRO A 245 7.03 -6.22 -0.57
CA PRO A 245 7.78 -5.67 -1.71
C PRO A 245 8.30 -6.81 -2.60
N PRO A 246 8.56 -6.54 -3.90
CA PRO A 246 9.30 -7.47 -4.74
C PRO A 246 10.59 -7.92 -4.03
N PRO A 247 10.94 -9.21 -4.05
CA PRO A 247 12.02 -9.77 -3.24
C PRO A 247 13.37 -9.09 -3.52
N ASP A 248 13.57 -8.64 -4.75
CA ASP A 248 14.79 -7.99 -5.23
C ASP A 248 14.78 -6.46 -5.08
N LEU A 249 13.69 -5.83 -4.60
CA LEU A 249 13.59 -4.37 -4.50
C LEU A 249 14.70 -3.78 -3.61
N CYS A 250 14.89 -4.31 -2.40
CA CYS A 250 15.96 -3.86 -1.52
C CYS A 250 17.34 -4.14 -2.13
N GLU A 251 17.53 -5.32 -2.70
CA GLU A 251 18.80 -5.74 -3.29
C GLU A 251 19.22 -4.84 -4.46
N ARG A 252 18.29 -4.47 -5.35
CA ARG A 252 18.55 -3.53 -6.44
C ARG A 252 19.00 -2.17 -5.93
N MET A 253 18.34 -1.65 -4.89
CA MET A 253 18.72 -0.35 -4.30
C MET A 253 20.09 -0.41 -3.61
N VAL A 254 20.36 -1.48 -2.86
CA VAL A 254 21.66 -1.70 -2.21
C VAL A 254 22.77 -1.87 -3.25
N ALA A 255 22.55 -2.62 -4.34
CA ALA A 255 23.52 -2.75 -5.42
C ALA A 255 23.80 -1.41 -6.12
N ALA A 256 22.77 -0.59 -6.35
CA ALA A 256 22.92 0.74 -6.92
C ALA A 256 23.69 1.70 -5.97
N LEU A 257 23.49 1.55 -4.66
CA LEU A 257 24.22 2.29 -3.63
C LEU A 257 25.70 1.87 -3.58
N GLU A 258 25.97 0.57 -3.51
CA GLU A 258 27.32 0.00 -3.38
C GLU A 258 28.18 0.14 -4.64
N SER A 259 27.55 0.18 -5.82
CA SER A 259 28.25 0.45 -7.09
C SER A 259 28.69 1.92 -7.26
N GLY A 260 28.30 2.82 -6.35
CA GLY A 260 28.58 4.25 -6.46
C GLY A 260 27.74 4.98 -7.50
N ALA A 261 26.71 4.33 -8.08
CA ALA A 261 25.82 4.96 -9.04
C ALA A 261 25.09 6.17 -8.43
N TRP A 262 24.66 6.06 -7.18
CA TRP A 262 24.01 7.15 -6.46
C TRP A 262 24.97 8.29 -6.09
N ASP A 263 26.23 7.97 -5.79
CA ASP A 263 27.29 8.97 -5.58
C ASP A 263 27.54 9.81 -6.84
N ALA A 264 27.60 9.17 -8.01
CA ALA A 264 27.74 9.86 -9.29
C ALA A 264 26.56 10.79 -9.59
N ILE A 265 25.33 10.39 -9.23
CA ILE A 265 24.14 11.23 -9.38
C ILE A 265 24.18 12.42 -8.40
N ALA A 266 24.54 12.18 -7.15
CA ALA A 266 24.66 13.23 -6.14
C ALA A 266 25.71 14.29 -6.55
N ALA A 267 26.88 13.86 -7.03
CA ALA A 267 27.94 14.75 -7.50
C ALA A 267 27.50 15.63 -8.68
N LYS A 268 26.77 15.06 -9.66
CA LYS A 268 26.23 15.81 -10.81
C LYS A 268 25.18 16.85 -10.43
N LYS A 269 24.47 16.66 -9.31
CA LYS A 269 23.48 17.61 -8.83
C LYS A 269 24.14 18.74 -8.03
N ALA A 270 25.21 18.47 -7.30
CA ALA A 270 25.97 19.47 -6.55
C ALA A 270 26.75 20.44 -7.46
N SER A 271 27.06 20.04 -8.70
CA SER A 271 27.76 20.87 -9.67
C SER A 271 26.86 21.75 -10.56
N ARG A 272 25.55 21.74 -10.33
CA ARG A 272 24.53 22.54 -11.04
C ARG A 272 23.93 23.57 -10.09
#